data_AF-W5SEL4-F1
#
_entry.id   AF-W5SEL4-F1
#
_cell.length_a   1.000
_cell.length_b   1.000
_cell.length_c   1.000
_cell.angle_alpha   90.00
_cell.angle_beta   90.00
_cell.angle_gamma   90.00
#
_symmetry.space_group_name_H-M   'P 1'
#
loop_
_entity.id
_entity.type
_entity.pdbx_description
1 polymer ?
#
loop_
_entity_poly.entity_id
_entity_poly.type
_entity_poly.pdbx_seq_one_letter_code
_entity_poly.pdbx_strand_id
1 'polypeptide(L)'
;MILDRKHLDAALQAISHLIDALSNFKDGTFDETSHKEFSLLREFYTQYTYIYTKNMEILDNALTPQIKSSLAPIQNKINNFILQVNTNPNNMRLPMYITSHEEENK
;
A
#
# COMPACT_ATOMS: atom_id res chain seq x y z
N MET A 1 -9.85 5.47 17.31
CA MET A 1 -9.56 4.08 17.73
C MET A 1 -8.07 4.00 18.04
N ILE A 2 -7.72 3.54 19.24
CA ILE A 2 -6.32 3.27 19.62
C ILE A 2 -6.12 1.76 19.67
N LEU A 3 -5.09 1.26 19.00
CA LEU A 3 -4.77 -0.16 18.88
C LEU A 3 -3.39 -0.43 19.50
N ASP A 4 -3.19 -1.64 20.02
CA ASP A 4 -1.86 -2.09 20.44
C ASP A 4 -0.92 -2.13 19.22
N ARG A 5 0.32 -1.67 19.40
CA ARG A 5 1.37 -1.69 18.37
C ARG A 5 1.51 -3.04 17.68
N LYS A 6 1.42 -4.14 18.42
CA LYS A 6 1.54 -5.49 17.82
C LYS A 6 0.45 -5.77 16.79
N HIS A 7 -0.77 -5.25 17.00
CA HIS A 7 -1.87 -5.39 16.06
C HIS A 7 -1.71 -4.44 14.88
N LEU A 8 -1.14 -3.26 15.13
CA LEU A 8 -0.84 -2.28 14.09
C LEU A 8 0.16 -2.84 13.07
N ASP A 9 1.26 -3.38 13.58
CA ASP A 9 2.34 -3.97 12.80
C ASP A 9 1.88 -5.25 12.10
N ALA A 10 1.11 -6.12 12.78
CA ALA A 10 0.58 -7.35 12.20
C ALA A 10 -0.33 -7.08 10.99
N ALA A 11 -1.19 -6.05 11.05
CA ALA A 11 -2.04 -5.70 9.92
C ALA A 11 -1.25 -5.05 8.77
N LEU A 12 -0.22 -4.22 9.03
CA LEU A 12 0.70 -3.77 7.96
C LEU A 12 1.39 -4.96 7.28
N GLN A 13 1.85 -5.93 8.08
CA GLN A 13 2.51 -7.12 7.55
C GLN A 13 1.55 -7.98 6.71
N ALA A 14 0.30 -8.14 7.16
CA ALA A 14 -0.72 -8.85 6.38
C ALA A 14 -1.01 -8.16 5.04
N ILE A 15 -1.13 -6.82 5.01
CA ILE A 15 -1.29 -6.07 3.76
C ILE A 15 -0.08 -6.29 2.85
N SER A 16 1.13 -6.22 3.38
CA SER A 16 2.38 -6.45 2.64
C SER A 16 2.40 -7.85 2.00
N HIS A 17 2.01 -8.89 2.74
CA HIS A 17 1.94 -10.26 2.23
C HIS A 17 0.84 -10.45 1.17
N LEU A 18 -0.31 -9.78 1.30
CA LEU A 18 -1.34 -9.81 0.27
C LEU A 18 -0.86 -9.20 -1.03
N ILE A 19 -0.12 -8.08 -0.98
CA ILE A 19 0.50 -7.48 -2.16
C ILE A 19 1.50 -8.44 -2.80
N ASP A 20 2.35 -9.09 -2.00
CA ASP A 20 3.31 -10.08 -2.50
C ASP A 20 2.61 -11.26 -3.17
N ALA A 21 1.54 -11.79 -2.56
CA ALA A 21 0.75 -12.89 -3.11
C ALA A 21 0.16 -12.52 -4.47
N LEU A 22 -0.46 -11.34 -4.57
CA LEU A 22 -1.01 -10.83 -5.82
C LEU A 22 0.06 -10.58 -6.88
N SER A 23 1.28 -10.19 -6.49
CA SER A 23 2.38 -9.90 -7.41
C SER A 23 2.97 -11.15 -8.08
N ASN A 24 2.70 -12.34 -7.56
CA ASN A 24 3.24 -13.62 -8.05
C ASN A 24 2.33 -14.35 -9.04
N PHE A 25 1.38 -13.64 -9.66
CA PHE A 25 0.55 -14.17 -10.76
C PHE A 25 1.43 -14.56 -11.96
N LYS A 26 1.14 -15.71 -12.59
CA LYS A 26 2.02 -16.35 -13.59
C LYS A 26 1.48 -16.27 -15.01
N ASP A 27 0.18 -16.20 -15.12
CA ASP A 27 -0.58 -16.03 -16.33
C ASP A 27 -0.94 -14.54 -16.43
N GLY A 28 -0.75 -13.91 -17.60
CA GLY A 28 -1.02 -12.48 -17.81
C GLY A 28 -2.51 -12.15 -17.81
N THR A 29 -3.24 -12.59 -16.78
CA THR A 29 -4.70 -12.64 -16.64
C THR A 29 -5.18 -11.66 -15.59
N PHE A 30 -4.48 -10.53 -15.40
CA PHE A 30 -4.96 -9.49 -14.50
C PHE A 30 -6.25 -8.88 -15.10
N ASP A 31 -7.37 -9.45 -14.70
CA ASP A 31 -8.69 -9.25 -15.26
C ASP A 31 -9.52 -8.31 -14.36
N GLU A 32 -10.81 -8.18 -14.65
CA GLU A 32 -11.69 -7.32 -13.87
C GLU A 32 -11.79 -7.74 -12.40
N THR A 33 -11.75 -9.03 -12.11
CA THR A 33 -11.82 -9.55 -10.74
C THR A 33 -10.56 -9.17 -9.98
N SER A 34 -9.38 -9.43 -10.58
CA SER A 34 -8.07 -9.10 -10.02
C SER A 34 -7.91 -7.59 -9.84
N HIS A 35 -8.41 -6.79 -10.79
CA HIS A 35 -8.44 -5.34 -10.71
C HIS A 35 -9.26 -4.85 -9.51
N LYS A 36 -10.47 -5.40 -9.30
CA LYS A 36 -11.32 -5.06 -8.16
C LYS A 36 -10.67 -5.45 -6.83
N GLU A 37 -10.12 -6.66 -6.75
CA GLU A 37 -9.42 -7.13 -5.55
C GLU A 37 -8.26 -6.20 -5.15
N PHE A 38 -7.38 -5.88 -6.10
CA PHE A 38 -6.27 -4.99 -5.83
C PHE A 38 -6.73 -3.55 -5.48
N SER A 39 -7.79 -3.07 -6.14
CA SER A 39 -8.36 -1.74 -5.84
C SER A 39 -8.84 -1.67 -4.38
N LEU A 40 -9.51 -2.72 -3.89
CA LEU A 40 -9.95 -2.82 -2.50
C LEU A 40 -8.75 -2.88 -1.54
N LEU A 41 -7.73 -3.69 -1.85
CA LEU A 41 -6.52 -3.78 -1.04
C LEU A 41 -5.81 -2.42 -0.92
N ARG A 42 -5.75 -1.66 -2.02
CA ARG A 42 -5.17 -0.32 -2.08
C ARG A 42 -5.97 0.70 -1.25
N GLU A 43 -7.29 0.66 -1.36
CA GLU A 43 -8.16 1.52 -0.55
C GLU A 43 -8.00 1.20 0.94
N PHE A 44 -7.99 -0.10 1.28
CA PHE A 44 -7.76 -0.55 2.65
C PHE A 44 -6.41 -0.07 3.19
N TYR A 45 -5.32 -0.22 2.42
CA TYR A 45 -4.00 0.28 2.80
C TYR A 45 -4.00 1.80 3.03
N THR A 46 -4.72 2.56 2.21
CA THR A 46 -4.83 4.02 2.35
C THR A 46 -5.50 4.39 3.67
N GLN A 47 -6.65 3.78 3.98
CA GLN A 47 -7.36 4.01 5.24
C GLN A 47 -6.54 3.54 6.44
N TYR A 48 -5.86 2.41 6.29
CA TYR A 48 -5.05 1.84 7.35
C TYR A 48 -3.80 2.66 7.64
N THR A 49 -3.19 3.28 6.63
CA THR A 49 -2.07 4.23 6.80
C THR A 49 -2.47 5.42 7.68
N TYR A 50 -3.68 5.94 7.52
CA TYR A 50 -4.22 7.00 8.38
C TYR A 50 -4.33 6.53 9.84
N ILE A 51 -4.93 5.35 10.06
CA ILE A 51 -5.08 4.74 11.39
C ILE A 51 -3.71 4.50 12.04
N TYR A 52 -2.79 3.89 11.29
CA TYR A 52 -1.43 3.58 11.75
C TYR A 52 -0.69 4.85 12.16
N THR A 53 -0.71 5.89 11.32
CA THR A 53 -0.06 7.17 11.61
C THR A 53 -0.58 7.79 12.89
N LYS A 54 -1.90 7.89 13.05
CA LYS A 54 -2.52 8.45 14.26
C LYS A 54 -2.17 7.66 15.53
N ASN A 55 -2.02 6.35 15.42
CA ASN A 55 -1.65 5.52 16.56
C ASN A 55 -0.17 5.66 16.92
N MET A 56 0.73 5.68 15.94
CA MET A 56 2.18 5.82 16.19
C MET A 56 2.54 7.20 16.74
N GLU A 57 1.83 8.25 16.33
CA GLU A 57 1.93 9.60 16.92
C GLU A 57 1.61 9.58 18.43
N ILE A 58 0.71 8.71 18.88
CA ILE A 58 0.25 8.65 20.28
C ILE A 58 1.09 7.65 21.11
N LEU A 59 1.34 6.45 20.58
CA LEU A 59 1.99 5.36 21.31
C LEU A 59 3.49 5.57 21.46
N ASP A 60 4.13 6.04 20.39
CA ASP A 60 5.58 6.14 20.30
C ASP A 60 6.07 7.59 20.30
N ASN A 61 5.17 8.58 20.33
CA ASN A 61 5.46 9.99 20.01
C ASN A 61 6.24 10.11 18.68
N ALA A 62 5.98 9.20 17.74
CA ALA A 62 6.72 9.12 16.49
C ALA A 62 6.38 10.32 15.61
N LEU A 63 7.40 10.91 14.99
CA LEU A 63 7.19 12.02 14.06
C LEU A 63 6.67 11.49 12.72
N THR A 64 5.80 12.26 12.06
CA THR A 64 5.23 11.91 10.76
C THR A 64 6.28 11.47 9.72
N PRO A 65 7.47 12.08 9.61
CA PRO A 65 8.52 11.61 8.70
C PRO A 65 9.04 10.18 9.00
N GLN A 66 9.15 9.80 10.27
CA GLN A 66 9.59 8.46 10.67
C GLN A 66 8.53 7.40 10.32
N ILE A 67 7.27 7.76 10.51
CA ILE A 67 6.13 6.92 10.13
C ILE A 67 6.09 6.74 8.61
N LYS A 68 6.19 7.83 7.83
CA LYS A 68 6.29 7.79 6.36
C LYS A 68 7.42 6.87 5.89
N SER A 69 8.61 6.94 6.52
CA SER A 69 9.73 6.05 6.20
C SER A 69 9.42 4.57 6.48
N SER A 70 8.63 4.28 7.51
CA SER A 70 8.25 2.91 7.87
C SER A 70 7.24 2.31 6.89
N LEU A 71 6.41 3.16 6.26
CA LEU A 71 5.40 2.76 5.27
C LEU A 71 5.95 2.69 3.84
N ALA A 72 7.07 3.37 3.56
CA ALA A 72 7.68 3.42 2.23
C ALA A 72 7.93 2.04 1.57
N PRO A 73 8.37 0.99 2.29
CA PRO A 73 8.54 -0.33 1.68
C PRO A 73 7.24 -0.91 1.10
N ILE A 74 6.10 -0.73 1.77
CA ILE A 74 4.80 -1.22 1.28
C ILE A 74 4.35 -0.38 0.09
N GLN A 75 4.52 0.94 0.15
CA GLN A 75 4.23 1.82 -0.97
C GLN A 75 5.04 1.44 -2.22
N ASN A 76 6.32 1.10 -2.06
CA ASN A 76 7.16 0.65 -3.16
C ASN A 76 6.67 -0.66 -3.77
N LYS A 77 6.19 -1.62 -2.95
CA LYS A 77 5.58 -2.86 -3.46
C LYS A 77 4.33 -2.57 -4.30
N ILE A 78 3.44 -1.69 -3.82
CA ILE A 78 2.24 -1.26 -4.55
C ILE A 78 2.62 -0.64 -5.90
N ASN A 79 3.60 0.28 -5.90
CA ASN A 79 4.05 0.94 -7.13
C ASN A 79 4.65 -0.05 -8.13
N ASN A 80 5.47 -0.98 -7.66
CA ASN A 80 6.05 -2.03 -8.49
C ASN A 80 4.98 -2.95 -9.09
N PHE A 81 3.97 -3.33 -8.29
CA PHE A 81 2.84 -4.13 -8.77
C PHE A 81 2.05 -3.40 -9.87
N ILE A 82 1.72 -2.12 -9.67
CA ILE A 82 1.03 -1.30 -10.69
C ILE A 82 1.85 -1.25 -11.98
N LEU A 83 3.17 -1.08 -11.88
CA LEU A 83 4.06 -1.08 -13.03
C LEU A 83 4.05 -2.45 -13.75
N GLN A 84 4.17 -3.56 -13.00
CA GLN A 84 4.10 -4.91 -13.53
C GLN A 84 2.77 -5.16 -14.27
N VAL A 85 1.64 -4.77 -13.69
CA VAL A 85 0.33 -4.93 -14.32
C VAL A 85 0.24 -4.11 -15.60
N ASN A 86 0.63 -2.83 -15.56
CA ASN A 86 0.44 -1.90 -16.67
C ASN A 86 1.41 -2.09 -17.85
N THR A 87 2.54 -2.78 -17.63
CA THR A 87 3.51 -3.06 -18.70
C THR A 87 3.08 -4.22 -19.61
N ASN A 88 2.16 -5.08 -19.17
CA ASN A 88 1.59 -6.13 -20.00
C ASN A 88 0.31 -5.63 -20.70
N PRO A 89 0.25 -5.61 -22.04
CA PRO A 89 -0.91 -5.09 -22.78
C PRO A 89 -2.17 -5.95 -22.65
N ASN A 90 -2.05 -7.22 -22.22
CA ASN A 90 -3.19 -8.12 -22.02
C ASN A 90 -3.89 -7.92 -20.68
N ASN A 91 -3.26 -7.20 -19.75
CA ASN A 91 -3.81 -6.93 -18.44
C ASN A 91 -4.79 -5.74 -18.46
N MET A 92 -5.80 -5.80 -17.61
CA MET A 92 -6.61 -4.65 -17.26
C MET A 92 -5.75 -3.63 -16.50
N ARG A 93 -5.59 -2.44 -17.07
CA ARG A 93 -4.71 -1.43 -16.50
C ARG A 93 -5.23 -0.92 -15.16
N LEU A 94 -4.31 -0.77 -14.22
CA LEU A 94 -4.53 -0.05 -12.99
C LEU A 94 -4.22 1.44 -13.20
N PRO A 95 -4.96 2.35 -12.54
CA PRO A 95 -4.58 3.75 -12.54
C PRO A 95 -3.19 3.90 -11.92
N MET A 96 -2.26 4.49 -12.69
CA MET A 96 -1.06 5.06 -12.11
C MET A 96 -1.49 6.26 -11.28
N TYR A 97 -1.59 6.09 -9.97
CA TYR A 97 -1.50 7.24 -9.09
C TYR A 97 -0.03 7.61 -9.05
N ILE A 98 0.31 8.67 -9.78
CA ILE A 98 1.58 9.36 -9.65
C ILE A 98 1.67 9.74 -8.17
N THR A 99 2.61 9.16 -7.41
CA THR A 99 3.11 9.85 -6.24
C THR A 99 3.83 11.08 -6.76
N SER A 100 3.10 12.17 -6.94
CA SER A 100 3.74 13.47 -6.79
C SER A 100 4.15 13.50 -5.32
N HIS A 101 5.45 13.32 -5.11
CA HIS A 101 6.11 14.14 -4.12
C HIS A 101 5.70 15.60 -4.42
N GLU A 102 4.58 16.04 -3.84
CA GLU A 102 4.46 17.46 -3.54
C GLU A 102 5.42 17.69 -2.38
N GLU A 103 6.51 18.34 -2.73
CA GLU A 103 7.44 18.99 -1.84
C GLU A 103 6.65 19.79 -0.79
N GLU A 104 6.57 19.29 0.44
CA GLU A 104 6.44 20.16 1.61
C GLU A 104 7.74 20.96 1.72
N ASN A 105 7.85 22.03 0.92
CA ASN A 105 8.79 23.13 1.12
C ASN A 105 8.31 24.35 0.32
N LYS A 106 7.29 25.03 0.84
CA LYS A 106 7.21 26.51 0.85
C LYS A 106 6.53 26.97 2.12
#